data_AF-A0A5J5K629-F1
#
_entry.id   AF-A0A5J5K629-F1
#
_cell.length_a   1.000
_cell.length_b   1.000
_cell.length_c   1.000
_cell.angle_alpha   90.00
_cell.angle_beta   90.00
_cell.angle_gamma   90.00
#
_symmetry.space_group_name_H-M   'P 1'
#
loop_
_entity.id
_entity.type
_entity.pdbx_description
1 polymer ?
#
loop_
_entity_poly.entity_id
_entity_poly.type
_entity_poly.pdbx_seq_one_letter_code
_entity_poly.pdbx_strand_id
1 'polypeptide(L)'
;MAAEVRAETASNPTAEELLDELTRDDVSEVRRERLREMIVEMHRPMARDIARRYLNRGEPMEDLLQAAYVGLMKAINGFDPTLGHSFRGYAMVTMTGEVKRHFRDRTWAVRVPRLYQERRAELNRHVADMTQELGRFPTVAELAKKMGLSEEDMLLTMDASAAYSTLSLDAPIGADDDAAALGDVIPEEDDALDTLVDKEALKPLIDLLPEREKNILLLRFYGNMTQAEIAAEFGISQMHVSRILRKTLDQLRAELVAG
;
A
#
# COMPACT_ATOMS: atom_id res chain seq x y z
N MET A 1 -16.07 69.59 -22.42
CA MET A 1 -15.80 69.46 -20.96
C MET A 1 -16.65 68.31 -20.46
N ALA A 2 -16.31 67.03 -20.63
CA ALA A 2 -15.06 66.35 -20.24
C ALA A 2 -14.73 66.61 -18.77
N ALA A 3 -15.46 65.93 -17.88
CA ALA A 3 -15.05 65.70 -16.50
C ALA A 3 -14.65 64.23 -16.41
N GLU A 4 -13.34 64.01 -16.32
CA GLU A 4 -12.67 62.73 -16.17
C GLU A 4 -13.22 61.97 -14.94
N VAL A 5 -13.92 60.86 -15.19
CA VAL A 5 -13.99 59.77 -14.22
C VAL A 5 -12.68 58.99 -14.37
N ARG A 6 -11.64 59.43 -13.65
CA ARG A 6 -10.46 58.59 -13.39
C ARG A 6 -10.90 57.48 -12.44
N ALA A 7 -11.32 56.35 -13.00
CA ALA A 7 -11.32 55.10 -12.28
C ALA A 7 -9.84 54.69 -12.10
N GLU A 8 -9.30 54.98 -10.92
CA GLU A 8 -8.07 54.37 -10.42
C GLU A 8 -8.19 52.85 -10.56
N THR A 9 -7.50 52.29 -11.55
CA THR A 9 -7.28 50.86 -11.64
C THR A 9 -6.26 50.53 -10.55
N ALA A 10 -6.74 50.26 -9.33
CA ALA A 10 -5.91 49.69 -8.29
C ALA A 10 -5.34 48.37 -8.84
N SER A 11 -4.04 48.35 -9.15
CA SER A 11 -3.36 47.15 -9.60
C SER A 11 -3.51 46.11 -8.50
N ASN A 12 -4.15 44.97 -8.80
CA ASN A 12 -4.21 43.88 -7.85
C ASN A 12 -2.76 43.49 -7.48
N PRO A 13 -2.45 43.36 -6.18
CA PRO A 13 -1.11 43.02 -5.75
C PRO A 13 -0.69 41.66 -6.30
N THR A 14 0.55 41.58 -6.74
CA THR A 14 1.19 40.35 -7.24
C THR A 14 1.46 39.38 -6.08
N ALA A 15 1.71 38.11 -6.40
CA ALA A 15 2.03 37.11 -5.39
C ALA A 15 3.31 37.46 -4.64
N GLU A 16 4.31 37.95 -5.37
CA GLU A 16 5.59 38.38 -4.86
C GLU A 16 5.45 39.57 -3.89
N GLU A 17 4.58 40.55 -4.18
CA GLU A 17 4.29 41.67 -3.27
C GLU A 17 3.60 41.20 -1.98
N LEU A 18 2.64 40.26 -2.08
CA LEU A 18 1.97 39.69 -0.91
C LEU A 18 2.93 38.85 -0.05
N LEU A 19 3.88 38.16 -0.68
CA LEU A 19 4.91 37.38 0.00
C LEU A 19 5.94 38.29 0.67
N ASP A 20 6.32 39.40 0.05
CA ASP A 20 7.18 40.42 0.67
C ASP A 20 6.51 41.08 1.87
N GLU A 21 5.20 41.32 1.82
CA GLU A 21 4.46 41.79 2.99
C GLU A 21 4.45 40.71 4.09
N LEU A 22 4.25 39.44 3.73
CA LEU A 22 4.15 38.32 4.68
C LEU A 22 5.42 38.11 5.53
N THR A 23 6.61 38.46 5.01
CA THR A 23 7.90 38.31 5.69
C THR A 23 8.22 39.44 6.66
N ARG A 24 7.45 40.52 6.68
CA ARG A 24 7.71 41.65 7.59
C ARG A 24 7.34 41.33 9.03
N ASP A 25 8.14 41.84 9.96
CA ASP A 25 7.99 41.57 11.40
C ASP A 25 6.79 42.29 12.03
N ASP A 26 6.33 43.40 11.44
CA ASP A 26 5.26 44.26 11.94
C ASP A 26 3.84 43.77 11.58
N VAL A 27 3.73 42.69 10.80
CA VAL A 27 2.45 42.16 10.33
C VAL A 27 1.77 41.32 11.41
N SER A 28 0.54 41.68 11.76
CA SER A 28 -0.29 40.90 12.70
C SER A 28 -0.62 39.50 12.16
N GLU A 29 -0.82 38.52 13.04
CA GLU A 29 -1.22 37.14 12.65
C GLU A 29 -2.49 37.12 11.78
N VAL A 30 -3.50 37.93 12.10
CA VAL A 30 -4.73 38.05 11.31
C VAL A 30 -4.43 38.53 9.88
N ARG A 31 -3.46 39.43 9.72
CA ARG A 31 -3.03 39.89 8.39
C ARG A 31 -2.22 38.83 7.67
N ARG A 32 -1.34 38.09 8.35
CA ARG A 32 -0.60 36.96 7.75
C ARG A 32 -1.55 35.90 7.20
N GLU A 33 -2.60 35.55 7.94
CA GLU A 33 -3.62 34.60 7.49
C GLU A 33 -4.30 35.09 6.20
N ARG A 34 -4.77 36.34 6.17
CA ARG A 34 -5.41 36.94 4.99
C ARG A 34 -4.47 36.99 3.78
N LEU A 35 -3.19 37.32 3.97
CA LEU A 35 -2.21 37.31 2.89
C LEU A 35 -2.04 35.91 2.30
N ARG A 36 -1.98 34.88 3.14
CA ARG A 36 -1.93 33.48 2.71
C ARG A 36 -3.18 33.08 1.93
N GLU A 37 -4.37 33.42 2.44
CA GLU A 37 -5.64 33.17 1.75
C GLU A 37 -5.65 33.82 0.35
N MET A 38 -5.22 35.09 0.24
CA MET A 38 -5.13 35.79 -1.03
C MET A 38 -4.17 35.08 -2.00
N ILE A 39 -2.98 34.68 -1.54
CA ILE A 39 -2.01 33.95 -2.37
C ILE A 39 -2.60 32.59 -2.81
N VAL A 40 -3.29 31.89 -1.92
CA VAL A 40 -3.94 30.61 -2.24
C VAL A 40 -5.02 30.80 -3.30
N GLU A 41 -5.90 31.79 -3.17
CA GLU A 41 -6.95 32.07 -4.15
C GLU A 41 -6.38 32.42 -5.53
N MET A 42 -5.31 33.21 -5.60
CA MET A 42 -4.65 33.52 -6.87
C MET A 42 -4.09 32.27 -7.58
N HIS A 43 -3.68 31.25 -6.82
CA HIS A 43 -3.07 30.03 -7.35
C HIS A 43 -4.03 28.84 -7.43
N ARG A 44 -5.28 28.98 -6.96
CA ARG A 44 -6.34 27.95 -7.03
C ARG A 44 -6.49 27.34 -8.44
N PRO A 45 -6.53 28.11 -9.55
CA PRO A 45 -6.60 27.53 -10.89
C PRO A 45 -5.39 26.65 -11.22
N MET A 46 -4.19 27.08 -10.83
CA MET A 46 -2.95 26.32 -11.05
C MET A 46 -2.93 25.02 -10.27
N ALA A 47 -3.35 25.03 -9.00
CA ALA A 47 -3.47 23.81 -8.20
C ALA A 47 -4.45 22.82 -8.85
N ARG A 48 -5.59 23.31 -9.36
CA ARG A 48 -6.57 22.49 -10.10
C ARG A 48 -6.01 21.93 -11.40
N ASP A 49 -5.25 22.72 -12.16
CA ASP A 49 -4.62 22.26 -13.40
C ASP A 49 -3.51 21.23 -13.15
N ILE A 50 -2.77 21.37 -12.04
CA ILE A 50 -1.84 20.34 -11.57
C ILE A 50 -2.60 19.06 -11.25
N ALA A 51 -3.62 19.11 -10.38
CA ALA A 51 -4.40 17.94 -9.99
C ALA A 51 -5.04 17.21 -11.18
N ARG A 52 -5.62 17.97 -12.14
CA ARG A 52 -6.21 17.43 -13.38
C ARG A 52 -5.26 16.58 -14.20
N ARG A 53 -3.97 16.91 -14.25
CA ARG A 53 -2.96 16.12 -15.00
C ARG A 53 -2.73 14.73 -14.41
N TYR A 54 -3.19 14.48 -13.19
CA TYR A 54 -3.05 13.21 -12.48
C TYR A 54 -4.38 12.46 -12.28
N LEU A 55 -5.46 12.89 -12.93
CA LEU A 55 -6.72 12.15 -12.96
C LEU A 55 -6.54 10.73 -13.52
N ASN A 56 -7.49 9.86 -13.18
CA ASN A 56 -7.55 8.47 -13.63
C ASN A 56 -6.35 7.61 -13.18
N ARG A 57 -5.74 7.95 -12.04
CA ARG A 57 -4.62 7.19 -11.43
C ARG A 57 -4.96 6.51 -10.11
N GLY A 58 -6.25 6.36 -9.83
CA GLY A 58 -6.77 5.70 -8.61
C GLY A 58 -7.02 6.61 -7.42
N GLU A 59 -6.95 7.94 -7.59
CA GLU A 59 -7.16 8.92 -6.52
C GLU A 59 -8.28 9.91 -6.88
N PRO A 60 -9.18 10.25 -5.94
CA PRO A 60 -10.19 11.28 -6.14
C PRO A 60 -9.58 12.65 -6.45
N MET A 61 -10.28 13.45 -7.27
CA MET A 61 -9.84 14.81 -7.61
C MET A 61 -9.61 15.68 -6.36
N GLU A 62 -10.45 15.53 -5.34
CA GLU A 62 -10.37 16.32 -4.11
C GLU A 62 -9.07 16.05 -3.35
N ASP A 63 -8.64 14.79 -3.28
CA ASP A 63 -7.38 14.40 -2.63
C ASP A 63 -6.16 14.91 -3.40
N LEU A 64 -6.20 14.83 -4.73
CA LEU A 64 -5.15 15.41 -5.58
C LEU A 64 -5.05 16.92 -5.43
N LEU A 65 -6.19 17.60 -5.32
CA LEU A 65 -6.26 19.04 -5.11
C LEU A 65 -5.73 19.41 -3.71
N GLN A 66 -6.06 18.63 -2.68
CA GLN A 66 -5.52 18.82 -1.33
C GLN A 66 -4.00 18.63 -1.29
N ALA A 67 -3.48 17.59 -1.95
CA ALA A 67 -2.04 17.40 -2.06
C ALA A 67 -1.35 18.59 -2.76
N ALA A 68 -1.96 19.13 -3.81
CA ALA A 68 -1.47 20.35 -4.46
C ALA A 68 -1.50 21.55 -3.49
N TYR A 69 -2.56 21.76 -2.71
CA TYR A 69 -2.62 22.85 -1.72
C TYR A 69 -1.57 22.72 -0.60
N VAL A 70 -1.28 21.50 -0.13
CA VAL A 70 -0.16 21.26 0.80
C VAL A 70 1.15 21.73 0.18
N GLY A 71 1.38 21.43 -1.10
CA GLY A 71 2.56 21.92 -1.82
C GLY A 71 2.58 23.43 -2.01
N LEU A 72 1.42 24.06 -2.22
CA LEU A 72 1.31 25.51 -2.30
C LEU A 72 1.67 26.17 -0.96
N MET A 73 1.17 25.63 0.16
CA MET A 73 1.52 26.14 1.49
C MET A 73 3.00 26.00 1.79
N LYS A 74 3.62 24.88 1.39
CA LYS A 74 5.08 24.70 1.46
C LYS A 74 5.81 25.75 0.61
N ALA A 75 5.32 26.02 -0.60
CA ALA A 75 5.91 27.04 -1.47
C ALA A 75 5.80 28.44 -0.86
N ILE A 76 4.65 28.80 -0.29
CA ILE A 76 4.46 30.09 0.42
C ILE A 76 5.45 30.23 1.58
N ASN A 77 5.68 29.15 2.33
CA ASN A 77 6.59 29.17 3.48
C ASN A 77 8.08 29.15 3.10
N GLY A 78 8.43 28.59 1.93
CA GLY A 78 9.82 28.33 1.54
C GLY A 78 10.33 29.20 0.39
N PHE A 79 9.52 30.10 -0.15
CA PHE A 79 9.93 30.96 -1.25
C PHE A 79 10.91 32.04 -0.80
N ASP A 80 12.01 32.17 -1.55
CA ASP A 80 13.02 33.21 -1.35
C ASP A 80 13.10 34.09 -2.61
N PRO A 81 12.65 35.36 -2.55
CA PRO A 81 12.67 36.27 -3.69
C PRO A 81 14.09 36.66 -4.14
N THR A 82 15.11 36.49 -3.28
CA THR A 82 16.50 36.85 -3.62
C THR A 82 17.13 35.92 -4.65
N LEU A 83 16.56 34.72 -4.84
CA LEU A 83 17.02 33.74 -5.82
C LEU A 83 16.62 34.07 -7.26
N GLY A 84 15.83 35.12 -7.49
CA GLY A 84 15.53 35.65 -8.83
C GLY A 84 14.56 34.81 -9.67
N HIS A 85 13.91 33.81 -9.08
CA HIS A 85 12.89 32.99 -9.76
C HIS A 85 11.47 33.50 -9.44
N SER A 86 10.55 33.40 -10.40
CA SER A 86 9.13 33.75 -10.14
C SER A 86 8.50 32.79 -9.14
N PHE A 87 7.61 33.31 -8.27
CA PHE A 87 6.90 32.48 -7.30
C PHE A 87 6.07 31.41 -8.01
N ARG A 88 5.42 31.78 -9.12
CA ARG A 88 4.64 30.87 -9.96
C ARG A 88 5.43 29.64 -10.40
N GLY A 89 6.68 29.81 -10.84
CA GLY A 89 7.54 28.70 -11.26
C GLY A 89 7.89 27.78 -10.09
N TYR A 90 8.30 28.37 -8.96
CA TYR A 90 8.63 27.63 -7.75
C TYR A 90 7.44 26.86 -7.17
N ALA A 91 6.28 27.51 -7.08
CA ALA A 91 5.04 26.91 -6.59
C ALA A 91 4.60 25.75 -7.49
N MET A 92 4.73 25.86 -8.82
CA MET A 92 4.39 24.77 -9.74
C MET A 92 5.23 23.51 -9.47
N VAL A 93 6.54 23.65 -9.28
CA VAL A 93 7.43 22.51 -8.99
C VAL A 93 7.08 21.88 -7.64
N THR A 94 6.88 22.71 -6.61
CA THR A 94 6.57 22.26 -5.25
C THR A 94 5.23 21.53 -5.17
N MET A 95 4.17 22.12 -5.74
CA MET A 95 2.85 21.50 -5.83
C MET A 95 2.88 20.16 -6.59
N THR A 96 3.55 20.13 -7.74
CA THR A 96 3.71 18.89 -8.52
C THR A 96 4.45 17.81 -7.72
N GLY A 97 5.46 18.21 -6.94
CA GLY A 97 6.19 17.33 -6.04
C GLY A 97 5.31 16.72 -4.96
N GLU A 98 4.45 17.52 -4.31
CA GLU A 98 3.54 17.00 -3.28
C GLU A 98 2.46 16.08 -3.85
N VAL A 99 1.91 16.38 -5.04
CA VAL A 99 0.98 15.45 -5.71
C VAL A 99 1.66 14.12 -6.03
N LYS A 100 2.88 14.13 -6.57
CA LYS A 100 3.66 12.90 -6.80
C LYS A 100 3.96 12.16 -5.50
N ARG A 101 4.26 12.89 -4.42
CA ARG A 101 4.48 12.33 -3.10
C ARG A 101 3.23 11.66 -2.53
N HIS A 102 2.04 12.24 -2.73
CA HIS A 102 0.77 11.63 -2.32
C HIS A 102 0.60 10.24 -2.94
N PHE A 103 0.81 10.13 -4.26
CA PHE A 103 0.76 8.83 -4.96
C PHE A 103 1.75 7.80 -4.41
N ARG A 104 2.92 8.25 -3.98
CA ARG A 104 3.96 7.37 -3.45
C ARG A 104 3.63 6.90 -2.03
N ASP A 105 3.13 7.80 -1.19
CA ASP A 105 2.99 7.56 0.25
C ASP A 105 1.63 6.94 0.61
N ARG A 106 0.57 7.14 -0.21
CA ARG A 106 -0.82 6.77 0.16
C ARG A 106 -1.60 5.89 -0.81
N THR A 107 -1.21 5.82 -2.08
CA THR A 107 -2.01 5.12 -3.11
C THR A 107 -1.62 3.66 -3.31
N TRP A 108 -0.55 3.17 -2.67
CA TRP A 108 -0.12 1.79 -2.82
C TRP A 108 -0.98 0.86 -1.96
N ALA A 109 -1.71 -0.04 -2.61
CA ALA A 109 -2.51 -1.07 -1.94
C ALA A 109 -1.67 -1.99 -1.04
N VAL A 110 -0.41 -2.24 -1.43
CA VAL A 110 0.58 -2.97 -0.62
C VAL A 110 1.84 -2.14 -0.45
N ARG A 111 2.41 -2.11 0.77
CA ARG A 111 3.65 -1.38 1.03
C ARG A 111 4.84 -2.08 0.39
N VAL A 112 5.35 -1.52 -0.70
CA VAL A 112 6.51 -2.03 -1.44
C VAL A 112 7.78 -1.21 -1.11
N PRO A 113 8.99 -1.82 -1.10
CA PRO A 113 10.24 -1.09 -0.91
C PRO A 113 10.45 0.04 -1.93
N ARG A 114 11.11 1.11 -1.47
CA ARG A 114 11.26 2.38 -2.21
C ARG A 114 11.93 2.23 -3.58
N LEU A 115 12.90 1.33 -3.68
CA LEU A 115 13.62 1.03 -4.93
C LEU A 115 12.66 0.69 -6.08
N TYR A 116 11.64 -0.12 -5.82
CA TYR A 116 10.69 -0.56 -6.85
C TYR A 116 9.64 0.51 -7.17
N GLN A 117 9.25 1.32 -6.17
CA GLN A 117 8.31 2.42 -6.39
C GLN A 117 8.85 3.47 -7.38
N GLU A 118 10.14 3.80 -7.25
CA GLU A 118 10.81 4.77 -8.11
C GLU A 118 11.00 4.24 -9.54
N ARG A 119 11.21 2.92 -9.70
CA ARG A 119 11.34 2.24 -11.00
C ARG A 119 10.03 2.14 -11.79
N ARG A 120 8.87 2.16 -11.13
CA ARG A 120 7.55 1.99 -11.80
C ARG A 120 7.27 3.02 -12.89
N ALA A 121 7.57 4.30 -12.62
CA ALA A 121 7.31 5.37 -13.58
C ALA A 121 8.20 5.25 -14.83
N GLU A 122 9.40 4.69 -14.67
CA GLU A 122 10.30 4.37 -15.77
C GLU A 122 9.84 3.12 -16.52
N LEU A 123 9.48 2.04 -15.80
CA LEU A 123 8.91 0.83 -16.38
C LEU A 123 7.71 1.13 -17.28
N ASN A 124 6.73 1.89 -16.77
CA ASN A 124 5.52 2.24 -17.55
C ASN A 124 5.86 3.01 -18.82
N ARG A 125 6.90 3.85 -18.79
CA ARG A 125 7.36 4.61 -19.96
C ARG A 125 8.01 3.68 -20.98
N HIS A 126 8.96 2.84 -20.56
CA HIS A 126 9.61 1.88 -21.45
C HIS A 126 8.61 0.88 -22.04
N VAL A 127 7.64 0.41 -21.26
CA VAL A 127 6.57 -0.46 -21.77
C VAL A 127 5.78 0.26 -22.86
N ALA A 128 5.37 1.52 -22.65
CA ALA A 128 4.63 2.28 -23.65
C ALA A 128 5.45 2.52 -24.93
N ASP A 129 6.69 3.02 -24.78
CA ASP A 129 7.60 3.32 -25.90
C ASP A 129 7.91 2.04 -26.70
N MET A 130 8.27 0.95 -26.03
CA MET A 130 8.61 -0.31 -26.69
C MET A 130 7.39 -1.00 -27.31
N THR A 131 6.21 -0.88 -26.71
CA THR A 131 4.97 -1.41 -27.31
C THR A 131 4.68 -0.71 -28.64
N GLN A 132 4.90 0.60 -28.69
CA GLN A 132 4.76 1.38 -29.92
C GLN A 132 5.82 1.02 -30.97
N GLU A 133 7.08 0.84 -30.56
CA GLU A 133 8.18 0.49 -31.47
C GLU A 133 8.08 -0.94 -32.02
N LEU A 134 7.69 -1.91 -31.18
CA LEU A 134 7.67 -3.34 -31.53
C LEU A 134 6.35 -3.79 -32.15
N GLY A 135 5.28 -3.01 -32.00
CA GLY A 135 3.91 -3.41 -32.39
C GLY A 135 3.35 -4.58 -31.55
N ARG A 136 4.00 -4.90 -30.43
CA ARG A 136 3.61 -5.94 -29.47
C ARG A 136 4.11 -5.57 -28.08
N PHE A 137 3.60 -6.25 -27.05
CA PHE A 137 4.12 -6.09 -25.70
C PHE A 137 5.59 -6.58 -25.61
N PRO A 138 6.49 -5.85 -24.92
CA PRO A 138 7.88 -6.26 -24.74
C PRO A 138 8.02 -7.46 -23.78
N THR A 139 9.02 -8.31 -23.99
CA THR A 139 9.30 -9.45 -23.10
C THR A 139 10.04 -9.00 -21.84
N VAL A 140 10.06 -9.84 -20.80
CA VAL A 140 10.80 -9.58 -19.55
C VAL A 140 12.29 -9.33 -19.82
N ALA A 141 12.91 -10.15 -20.68
CA ALA A 141 14.32 -9.99 -21.05
C ALA A 141 14.59 -8.67 -21.80
N GLU A 142 13.68 -8.24 -22.67
CA GLU A 142 13.77 -6.96 -23.39
C GLU A 142 13.67 -5.76 -22.43
N LEU A 143 12.73 -5.81 -21.49
CA LEU A 143 12.56 -4.80 -20.45
C LEU A 143 13.74 -4.74 -19.49
N ALA A 144 14.22 -5.90 -19.03
CA ALA A 144 15.38 -6.02 -18.14
C ALA A 144 16.61 -5.38 -18.78
N LYS A 145 16.86 -5.67 -20.06
CA LYS A 145 17.95 -5.05 -20.83
C LYS A 145 17.79 -3.54 -20.96
N LYS A 146 16.58 -3.04 -21.22
CA LYS A 146 16.30 -1.60 -21.35
C LYS A 146 16.50 -0.84 -20.04
N MET A 147 16.10 -1.45 -18.92
CA MET A 147 16.20 -0.87 -17.58
C MET A 147 17.55 -1.12 -16.90
N GLY A 148 18.44 -1.93 -17.49
CA GLY A 148 19.72 -2.29 -16.89
C GLY A 148 19.59 -3.16 -15.64
N LEU A 149 18.59 -4.04 -15.61
CA LEU A 149 18.28 -4.94 -14.49
C LEU A 149 18.54 -6.41 -14.89
N SER A 150 18.65 -7.28 -13.89
CA SER A 150 18.52 -8.73 -14.13
C SER A 150 17.06 -9.08 -14.46
N GLU A 151 16.82 -10.23 -15.10
CA GLU A 151 15.44 -10.68 -15.37
C GLU A 151 14.66 -10.94 -14.07
N GLU A 152 15.34 -11.42 -13.03
CA GLU A 152 14.74 -11.61 -11.70
C GLU A 152 14.33 -10.28 -11.06
N ASP A 153 15.21 -9.28 -11.07
CA ASP A 153 14.88 -7.93 -10.58
C ASP A 153 13.77 -7.28 -11.43
N MET A 154 13.69 -7.61 -12.72
CA MET A 154 12.63 -7.14 -13.60
C MET A 154 11.29 -7.77 -13.21
N LEU A 155 11.23 -9.08 -12.97
CA LEU A 155 10.02 -9.75 -12.46
C LEU A 155 9.56 -9.12 -11.15
N LEU A 156 10.46 -8.94 -10.18
CA LEU A 156 10.15 -8.27 -8.92
C LEU A 156 9.64 -6.84 -9.12
N THR A 157 10.21 -6.10 -10.07
CA THR A 157 9.77 -4.74 -10.40
C THR A 157 8.38 -4.74 -11.07
N MET A 158 8.07 -5.74 -11.89
CA MET A 158 6.75 -5.91 -12.51
C MET A 158 5.69 -6.28 -11.47
N ASP A 159 5.97 -7.23 -10.58
CA ASP A 159 5.08 -7.63 -9.49
C ASP A 159 4.82 -6.45 -8.53
N ALA A 160 5.88 -5.73 -8.16
CA ALA A 160 5.77 -4.50 -7.40
C ALA A 160 4.91 -3.44 -8.12
N SER A 161 5.03 -3.31 -9.45
CA SER A 161 4.22 -2.37 -10.22
C SER A 161 2.74 -2.74 -10.22
N ALA A 162 2.42 -4.04 -10.28
CA ALA A 162 1.05 -4.55 -10.20
C ALA A 162 0.44 -4.33 -8.80
N ALA A 163 1.25 -4.44 -7.74
CA ALA A 163 0.83 -4.19 -6.36
C ALA A 163 0.43 -2.74 -6.05
N TYR A 164 0.58 -1.82 -7.01
CA TYR A 164 0.06 -0.46 -6.90
C TYR A 164 -1.48 -0.40 -6.85
N SER A 165 -2.18 -1.27 -7.60
CA SER A 165 -3.64 -1.32 -7.61
C SER A 165 -4.09 -2.77 -7.57
N THR A 166 -4.74 -3.17 -6.48
CA THR A 166 -5.37 -4.49 -6.37
C THR A 166 -6.67 -4.53 -7.16
N LEU A 167 -7.05 -5.72 -7.61
CA LEU A 167 -8.41 -5.99 -8.06
C LEU A 167 -9.33 -6.06 -6.83
N SER A 168 -10.55 -5.53 -6.95
CA SER A 168 -11.56 -5.69 -5.90
C SER A 168 -12.09 -7.12 -5.92
N LEU A 169 -12.29 -7.73 -4.74
CA LEU A 169 -13.03 -8.98 -4.65
C LEU A 169 -14.50 -8.79 -5.03
N ASP A 170 -15.04 -7.59 -4.83
CA ASP A 170 -16.39 -7.23 -5.28
C ASP A 170 -16.46 -6.89 -6.78
N ALA A 171 -15.35 -6.99 -7.52
CA ALA A 171 -15.36 -6.71 -8.96
C ALA A 171 -16.18 -7.80 -9.69
N PRO A 172 -17.18 -7.41 -10.52
CA PRO A 172 -18.00 -8.38 -11.24
C PRO A 172 -17.18 -9.10 -12.31
N ILE A 173 -17.34 -10.43 -12.41
CA ILE A 173 -16.77 -11.26 -13.47
C ILE A 173 -17.82 -11.37 -14.58
N GLY A 174 -18.01 -10.30 -15.34
CA GLY A 174 -18.97 -10.25 -16.43
C GLY A 174 -19.55 -8.86 -16.63
N ALA A 175 -20.38 -8.72 -17.66
CA ALA A 175 -21.10 -7.48 -17.97
C ALA A 175 -22.59 -7.54 -17.60
N ASP A 176 -23.06 -8.69 -17.10
CA ASP A 176 -24.46 -8.89 -16.70
C ASP A 176 -24.69 -8.37 -15.28
N ASP A 177 -25.89 -7.87 -15.00
CA ASP A 177 -26.27 -7.33 -13.68
C ASP A 177 -26.20 -8.38 -12.55
N ASP A 178 -26.25 -9.67 -12.88
CA ASP A 178 -26.13 -10.80 -11.95
C ASP A 178 -24.74 -11.48 -12.01
N ALA A 179 -23.71 -10.78 -12.51
CA ALA A 179 -22.35 -11.33 -12.58
C ALA A 179 -21.79 -11.61 -11.18
N ALA A 180 -21.26 -12.82 -10.98
CA ALA A 180 -20.59 -13.21 -9.75
C ALA A 180 -19.41 -12.26 -9.46
N ALA A 181 -19.19 -11.97 -8.18
CA ALA A 181 -18.04 -11.19 -7.76
C ALA A 181 -16.75 -12.04 -7.87
N LEU A 182 -15.60 -11.40 -8.04
CA LEU A 182 -14.31 -12.07 -8.05
C LEU A 182 -14.06 -12.90 -6.78
N GLY A 183 -14.55 -12.43 -5.63
CA GLY A 183 -14.48 -13.16 -4.37
C GLY A 183 -15.26 -14.47 -4.38
N ASP A 184 -16.38 -14.54 -5.09
CA ASP A 184 -17.27 -15.71 -5.11
C ASP A 184 -16.67 -16.91 -5.85
N VAL A 185 -15.70 -16.67 -6.73
CA VAL A 185 -15.02 -17.73 -7.50
C VAL A 185 -13.68 -18.13 -6.91
N ILE A 186 -13.17 -17.41 -5.91
CA ILE A 186 -11.93 -17.77 -5.24
C ILE A 186 -12.24 -18.97 -4.34
N PRO A 187 -11.60 -20.13 -4.55
CA PRO A 187 -11.81 -21.29 -3.69
C PRO A 187 -11.39 -20.96 -2.26
N GLU A 188 -12.26 -21.25 -1.29
CA GLU A 188 -11.84 -21.36 0.10
C GLU A 188 -11.09 -22.69 0.28
N GLU A 189 -9.93 -22.66 0.92
CA GLU A 189 -9.26 -23.86 1.41
C GLU A 189 -10.08 -24.39 2.61
N ASP A 190 -11.07 -25.23 2.35
CA ASP A 190 -11.85 -25.90 3.40
C ASP A 190 -11.05 -27.10 3.96
N ASP A 191 -10.12 -26.80 4.86
CA ASP A 191 -9.34 -27.79 5.62
C ASP A 191 -10.22 -28.68 6.54
N ALA A 192 -11.53 -28.42 6.65
CA ALA A 192 -12.40 -29.19 7.53
C ALA A 192 -12.55 -30.65 7.06
N LEU A 193 -12.53 -30.89 5.74
CA LEU A 193 -12.62 -32.24 5.19
C LEU A 193 -11.33 -33.03 5.44
N ASP A 194 -10.17 -32.41 5.21
CA ASP A 194 -8.86 -33.02 5.48
C ASP A 194 -8.69 -33.33 6.98
N THR A 195 -9.08 -32.37 7.83
CA THR A 195 -9.08 -32.56 9.29
C THR A 195 -10.04 -33.68 9.74
N LEU A 196 -11.16 -33.88 9.06
CA LEU A 196 -12.13 -34.94 9.36
C LEU A 196 -11.56 -36.31 8.99
N VAL A 197 -10.93 -36.44 7.82
CA VAL A 197 -10.27 -37.67 7.37
C VAL A 197 -9.16 -38.07 8.33
N ASP A 198 -8.30 -37.12 8.71
CA ASP A 198 -7.23 -37.36 9.68
C ASP A 198 -7.76 -37.83 11.04
N LYS A 199 -8.86 -37.24 11.52
CA LYS A 199 -9.49 -37.63 12.79
C LYS A 199 -10.06 -39.05 12.74
N GLU A 200 -10.78 -39.39 11.68
CA GLU A 200 -11.37 -40.73 11.52
C GLU A 200 -10.30 -41.81 11.33
N ALA A 201 -9.20 -41.48 10.64
CA ALA A 201 -8.06 -42.38 10.48
C ALA A 201 -7.28 -42.58 11.79
N LEU A 202 -7.13 -41.54 12.61
CA LEU A 202 -6.36 -41.59 13.86
C LEU A 202 -7.10 -42.31 15.00
N LYS A 203 -8.44 -42.22 15.03
CA LYS A 203 -9.30 -42.78 16.09
C LYS A 203 -9.08 -44.28 16.34
N PRO A 204 -9.11 -45.19 15.35
CA PRO A 204 -8.85 -46.61 15.57
C PRO A 204 -7.42 -46.89 16.05
N LEU A 205 -6.44 -46.08 15.62
CA LEU A 205 -5.04 -46.22 16.05
C LEU A 205 -4.88 -45.85 17.53
N ILE A 206 -5.55 -44.78 17.98
CA ILE A 206 -5.59 -44.41 19.41
C ILE A 206 -6.28 -45.48 20.24
N ASP A 207 -7.31 -46.15 19.70
CA ASP A 207 -8.01 -47.22 20.40
C ASP A 207 -7.17 -48.50 20.58
N LEU A 208 -6.16 -48.71 19.73
CA LEU A 208 -5.19 -49.82 19.85
C LEU A 208 -4.05 -49.53 20.84
N LEU A 209 -3.90 -48.29 21.28
CA LEU A 209 -2.85 -47.95 22.24
C LEU A 209 -3.06 -48.62 23.59
N PRO A 210 -1.98 -49.02 24.29
CA PRO A 210 -2.06 -49.42 25.67
C PRO A 210 -2.74 -48.34 26.53
N GLU A 211 -3.62 -48.75 27.46
CA GLU A 211 -4.41 -47.87 28.34
C GLU A 211 -3.57 -46.76 28.98
N ARG A 212 -2.35 -47.09 29.42
CA ARG A 212 -1.44 -46.11 30.02
C ARG A 212 -1.01 -45.02 29.05
N GLU A 213 -0.71 -45.37 27.81
CA GLU A 213 -0.25 -44.45 26.77
C GLU A 213 -1.42 -43.59 26.27
N LYS A 214 -2.59 -44.22 26.08
CA LYS A 214 -3.85 -43.55 25.75
C LYS A 214 -4.24 -42.49 26.79
N ASN A 215 -4.18 -42.82 28.08
CA ASN A 215 -4.48 -41.88 29.16
C ASN A 215 -3.49 -40.71 29.23
N ILE A 216 -2.19 -40.99 29.08
CA ILE A 216 -1.15 -39.94 29.03
C ILE A 216 -1.39 -38.99 27.83
N LEU A 217 -1.78 -39.53 26.68
CA LEU A 217 -2.08 -38.77 25.47
C LEU A 217 -3.35 -37.91 25.64
N LEU A 218 -4.42 -38.47 26.22
CA LEU A 218 -5.65 -37.73 26.53
C LEU A 218 -5.41 -36.59 27.52
N LEU A 219 -4.72 -36.83 28.63
CA LEU A 219 -4.42 -35.78 29.61
C LEU A 219 -3.57 -34.66 29.00
N ARG A 220 -2.66 -35.00 28.08
CA ARG A 220 -1.81 -34.03 27.41
C ARG A 220 -2.56 -33.16 26.40
N PHE A 221 -3.35 -33.76 25.52
CA PHE A 221 -3.93 -33.08 24.35
C PHE A 221 -5.40 -32.69 24.51
N TYR A 222 -6.13 -33.35 25.41
CA TYR A 222 -7.53 -33.02 25.72
C TYR A 222 -7.68 -32.42 27.13
N GLY A 223 -6.94 -32.94 28.10
CA GLY A 223 -6.91 -32.43 29.48
C GLY A 223 -6.08 -31.16 29.67
N ASN A 224 -5.34 -30.71 28.65
CA ASN A 224 -4.42 -29.56 28.69
C ASN A 224 -3.38 -29.59 29.82
N MET A 225 -3.07 -30.77 30.36
CA MET A 225 -2.09 -30.90 31.43
C MET A 225 -0.67 -30.79 30.89
N THR A 226 0.20 -30.21 31.71
CA THR A 226 1.64 -30.21 31.48
C THR A 226 2.21 -31.60 31.73
N GLN A 227 3.35 -31.91 31.10
CA GLN A 227 4.01 -33.20 31.32
C GLN A 227 4.45 -33.41 32.77
N ALA A 228 4.66 -32.33 33.54
CA ALA A 228 4.99 -32.40 34.96
C ALA A 228 3.77 -32.78 35.82
N GLU A 229 2.60 -32.22 35.53
CA GLU A 229 1.34 -32.58 36.20
C GLU A 229 0.95 -34.02 35.89
N ILE A 230 1.08 -34.45 34.64
CA ILE A 230 0.86 -35.85 34.23
C ILE A 230 1.87 -36.77 34.96
N ALA A 231 3.13 -36.35 35.11
CA ALA A 231 4.13 -37.14 35.82
C ALA A 231 3.75 -37.35 37.30
N ALA A 232 3.24 -36.29 37.94
CA ALA A 232 2.77 -36.35 39.33
C ALA A 232 1.60 -37.32 39.49
N GLU A 233 0.65 -37.32 38.55
CA GLU A 233 -0.52 -38.22 38.56
C GLU A 233 -0.13 -39.69 38.38
N PHE A 234 0.86 -39.98 37.54
CA PHE A 234 1.33 -41.35 37.27
C PHE A 234 2.48 -41.81 38.17
N GLY A 235 2.95 -40.97 39.12
CA GLY A 235 4.07 -41.28 40.01
C GLY A 235 5.40 -41.54 39.27
N ILE A 236 5.63 -40.84 38.14
CA ILE A 236 6.83 -40.99 37.31
C ILE A 236 7.51 -39.64 37.06
N SER A 237 8.74 -39.66 36.53
CA SER A 237 9.41 -38.42 36.13
C SER A 237 8.80 -37.80 34.87
N GLN A 238 8.83 -36.47 34.75
CA GLN A 238 8.39 -35.75 33.55
C GLN A 238 9.14 -36.20 32.29
N MET A 239 10.44 -36.52 32.40
CA MET A 239 11.22 -37.08 31.29
C MET A 239 10.70 -38.45 30.83
N HIS A 240 10.14 -39.25 31.74
CA HIS A 240 9.50 -40.51 31.39
C HIS A 240 8.20 -40.24 30.61
N VAL A 241 7.36 -39.30 31.05
CA VAL A 241 6.16 -38.88 30.31
C VAL A 241 6.52 -38.38 28.91
N SER A 242 7.56 -37.55 28.78
CA SER A 242 8.04 -37.06 27.48
C SER A 242 8.45 -38.20 26.54
N ARG A 243 9.15 -39.21 27.06
CA ARG A 243 9.59 -40.37 26.27
C ARG A 243 8.41 -41.24 25.84
N ILE A 244 7.41 -41.42 26.69
CA ILE A 244 6.16 -42.14 26.35
C ILE A 244 5.44 -41.38 25.24
N LEU A 245 5.14 -40.09 25.43
CA LEU A 245 4.45 -39.27 24.43
C LEU A 245 5.16 -39.29 23.07
N ARG A 246 6.49 -39.13 23.06
CA ARG A 246 7.27 -39.15 21.82
C ARG A 246 7.12 -40.50 21.10
N LYS A 247 7.33 -41.60 21.82
CA LYS A 247 7.20 -42.95 21.27
C LYS A 247 5.80 -43.21 20.71
N THR A 248 4.77 -42.85 21.47
CA THR A 248 3.36 -43.02 21.06
C THR A 248 3.03 -42.16 19.84
N LEU A 249 3.48 -40.91 19.77
CA LEU A 249 3.28 -40.04 18.60
C LEU A 249 4.03 -40.55 17.37
N ASP A 250 5.26 -41.03 17.53
CA ASP A 250 6.04 -41.62 16.43
C ASP A 250 5.37 -42.88 15.89
N GLN A 251 4.81 -43.73 16.77
CA GLN A 251 4.03 -44.91 16.39
C GLN A 251 2.76 -44.53 15.63
N LEU A 252 1.94 -43.64 16.19
CA LEU A 252 0.70 -43.19 15.54
C LEU A 252 0.99 -42.59 14.16
N ARG A 253 2.06 -41.80 14.02
CA ARG A 253 2.47 -41.23 12.74
C ARG A 253 2.91 -42.29 11.74
N ALA A 254 3.67 -43.29 12.17
CA ALA A 254 4.11 -44.38 11.29
C ALA A 254 2.94 -45.22 10.80
N GLU A 255 1.98 -45.51 11.68
CA GLU A 255 0.76 -46.26 11.33
C GLU A 255 -0.17 -45.46 10.41
N LEU A 256 -0.31 -44.15 10.63
CA LEU A 256 -1.10 -43.25 9.78
C LEU A 256 -0.55 -43.12 8.35
N VAL A 257 0.79 -43.19 8.18
CA VAL A 257 1.45 -43.08 6.87
C VAL A 257 1.54 -44.44 6.16
N ALA A 258 1.39 -45.55 6.89
CA ALA A 258 1.46 -46.90 6.35
C ALA A 258 0.10 -47.46 5.87
N GLY A 259 -1.00 -46.86 6.32
CA GLY A 259 -2.37 -47.12 5.82
C GLY A 259 -2.70 -46.28 4.59
#